data_AF-A0A843IV71-F1
#
_entry.id   AF-A0A843IV71-F1
#
_cell.length_a   1.000
_cell.length_b   1.000
_cell.length_c   1.000
_cell.angle_alpha   90.00
_cell.angle_beta   90.00
_cell.angle_gamma   90.00
#
_symmetry.space_group_name_H-M   'P 1'
#
loop_
_entity.id
_entity.type
_entity.pdbx_description
1 polymer ?
#
loop_
_entity_poly.entity_id
_entity_poly.type
_entity_poly.pdbx_seq_one_letter_code
_entity_poly.pdbx_strand_id
1 'polypeptide(L)'
;MLFLNIAKTFAALESTSSRLEMTDILARSFEGMDPSDLRNTIYLSQGLLHPDFYPEKLGMADRLILQSISQASGTAVDKVEQMWIKEGDTGTVAE
;
A
#
# COMPACT_ATOMS: atom_id res chain seq x y z
N MET A 1 -11.64 -9.62 -5.71
CA MET A 1 -10.34 -9.49 -6.41
C MET A 1 -9.19 -9.81 -5.44
N LEU A 2 -8.02 -10.25 -5.93
CA LEU A 2 -6.83 -10.43 -5.09
C LEU A 2 -6.10 -9.11 -4.85
N PHE A 3 -5.58 -8.88 -3.64
CA PHE A 3 -4.78 -7.69 -3.31
C PHE A 3 -3.51 -7.56 -4.17
N LEU A 4 -2.94 -8.69 -4.62
CA LEU A 4 -1.79 -8.74 -5.53
C LEU A 4 -2.01 -7.92 -6.82
N ASN A 5 -3.24 -7.88 -7.34
CA ASN A 5 -3.54 -7.12 -8.56
C ASN A 5 -3.44 -5.60 -8.32
N ILE A 6 -3.86 -5.15 -7.14
CA ILE A 6 -3.75 -3.74 -6.72
C ILE A 6 -2.29 -3.39 -6.47
N ALA A 7 -1.55 -4.23 -5.74
CA ALA A 7 -0.13 -4.03 -5.46
C ALA A 7 0.69 -3.86 -6.75
N LYS A 8 0.44 -4.71 -7.76
CA LYS A 8 1.06 -4.57 -9.09
C LYS A 8 0.67 -3.27 -9.79
N THR A 9 -0.57 -2.82 -9.65
CA THR A 9 -1.01 -1.53 -10.19
C THR A 9 -0.24 -0.38 -9.54
N PHE A 10 -0.06 -0.41 -8.21
CA PHE A 10 0.65 0.63 -7.47
C PHE A 10 2.14 0.64 -7.80
N ALA A 11 2.79 -0.53 -7.88
CA ALA A 11 4.18 -0.62 -8.33
C ALA A 11 4.38 -0.06 -9.76
N ALA A 12 3.42 -0.32 -10.68
CA ALA A 12 3.45 0.28 -12.01
C ALA A 12 3.34 1.82 -11.94
N LEU A 13 2.41 2.35 -11.12
CA LEU A 13 2.25 3.80 -10.94
C LEU A 13 3.51 4.47 -10.38
N GLU A 14 4.16 3.86 -9.39
CA GLU A 14 5.40 4.40 -8.79
C GLU A 14 6.54 4.47 -9.81
N SER A 15 6.59 3.52 -10.76
CA SER A 15 7.61 3.49 -11.81
C SER A 15 7.34 4.45 -12.98
N THR A 16 6.12 4.98 -13.10
CA THR A 16 5.70 5.87 -14.18
C THR A 16 5.83 7.34 -13.75
N SER A 17 6.28 8.21 -14.66
CA SER A 17 6.31 9.67 -14.42
C SER A 17 5.30 10.45 -15.28
N SER A 18 4.79 9.83 -16.35
CA SER A 18 3.79 10.42 -17.24
C SER A 18 2.40 10.37 -16.63
N ARG A 19 1.78 11.54 -16.43
CA ARG A 19 0.41 11.67 -15.92
C ARG A 19 -0.63 10.96 -16.78
N LEU A 20 -0.47 11.01 -18.11
CA LEU A 20 -1.39 10.34 -19.04
C LEU A 20 -1.29 8.83 -18.93
N GLU A 21 -0.07 8.32 -18.76
CA GLU A 21 0.17 6.89 -18.59
C GLU A 21 -0.34 6.40 -17.23
N MET A 22 -0.13 7.15 -16.14
CA MET A 22 -0.75 6.85 -14.85
C MET A 22 -2.27 6.78 -14.93
N THR A 23 -2.89 7.69 -15.70
CA THR A 23 -4.34 7.71 -15.92
C THR A 23 -4.80 6.44 -16.65
N ASP A 24 -4.08 6.02 -17.68
CA ASP A 24 -4.35 4.78 -18.43
C ASP A 24 -4.16 3.52 -17.56
N ILE A 25 -3.12 3.47 -16.73
CA ILE A 25 -2.88 2.38 -15.77
C ILE A 25 -4.09 2.24 -14.81
N LEU A 26 -4.52 3.35 -14.20
CA LEU A 26 -5.67 3.35 -13.28
C LEU A 26 -6.96 2.96 -14.00
N ALA A 27 -7.23 3.54 -15.17
CA ALA A 27 -8.43 3.25 -15.95
C ALA A 27 -8.54 1.75 -16.30
N ARG A 28 -7.44 1.15 -16.77
CA ARG A 28 -7.38 -0.29 -17.06
C ARG A 28 -7.53 -1.15 -15.81
N SER A 29 -6.94 -0.73 -14.69
CA SER A 29 -7.06 -1.46 -13.42
C SER A 29 -8.52 -1.51 -12.97
N PHE A 30 -9.24 -0.40 -13.09
CA PHE A 30 -10.65 -0.29 -12.67
C PHE A 30 -11.64 -1.02 -13.59
N GLU A 31 -11.25 -1.30 -14.83
CA GLU A 31 -12.14 -1.90 -15.82
C GLU A 31 -12.57 -3.31 -15.38
N GLY A 32 -13.89 -3.51 -15.30
CA GLY A 32 -14.47 -4.81 -14.92
C GLY A 32 -14.32 -5.18 -13.44
N MET A 33 -13.83 -4.28 -12.57
CA MET A 33 -13.87 -4.50 -11.13
C MET A 33 -15.31 -4.53 -10.60
N ASP A 34 -15.59 -5.45 -9.68
CA ASP A 34 -16.85 -5.44 -8.93
C ASP A 34 -16.99 -4.12 -8.15
N PRO A 35 -18.22 -3.57 -8.00
CA PRO A 35 -18.42 -2.27 -7.36
C PRO A 35 -17.85 -2.15 -5.93
N SER A 36 -17.82 -3.24 -5.16
CA SER A 36 -17.21 -3.27 -3.82
C SER A 36 -15.69 -3.16 -3.88
N ASP A 37 -15.06 -3.86 -4.81
CA ASP A 37 -13.61 -3.87 -4.98
C ASP A 37 -13.13 -2.53 -5.56
N LEU A 38 -13.90 -1.96 -6.50
CA LEU A 38 -13.64 -0.63 -7.06
C LEU A 38 -13.65 0.44 -5.96
N ARG A 39 -14.67 0.43 -5.09
CA ARG A 39 -14.78 1.37 -3.97
C ARG A 39 -13.52 1.32 -3.09
N ASN A 40 -13.10 0.13 -2.69
CA ASN A 40 -11.93 -0.04 -1.82
C ASN A 40 -10.65 0.39 -2.54
N THR A 41 -10.49 0.03 -3.81
CA THR A 41 -9.30 0.36 -4.61
C THR A 41 -9.13 1.86 -4.80
N ILE A 42 -10.23 2.62 -5.01
CA ILE A 42 -10.20 4.08 -5.15
C ILE A 42 -9.66 4.77 -3.89
N TYR A 43 -10.06 4.32 -2.70
CA TYR A 43 -9.53 4.90 -1.47
C TYR A 43 -8.09 4.46 -1.23
N LEU A 44 -7.77 3.18 -1.46
CA LEU A 44 -6.41 2.66 -1.32
C LEU A 44 -5.41 3.36 -2.23
N SER A 45 -5.79 3.71 -3.47
CA SER A 45 -4.92 4.45 -4.39
C SER A 45 -4.60 5.87 -3.91
N GLN A 46 -5.33 6.37 -2.91
CA GLN A 46 -5.11 7.66 -2.25
C GLN A 46 -4.44 7.49 -0.87
N GLY A 47 -4.09 6.26 -0.47
CA GLY A 47 -3.57 5.98 0.87
C GLY A 47 -4.64 6.02 1.97
N LEU A 48 -5.92 5.89 1.62
CA LEU A 48 -7.05 5.98 2.53
C LEU A 48 -7.82 4.65 2.58
N LEU A 49 -8.54 4.42 3.68
CA LEU A 49 -9.53 3.33 3.78
C LEU A 49 -10.96 3.84 3.57
N HIS A 50 -11.19 5.10 3.95
CA HIS A 50 -12.49 5.75 3.97
C HIS A 50 -12.36 7.21 3.54
N PRO A 51 -13.45 7.86 3.11
CA PRO A 51 -13.45 9.29 2.84
C PRO A 51 -13.16 10.12 4.11
N ASP A 52 -12.60 11.32 3.93
CA ASP A 52 -12.10 12.17 5.03
C ASP A 52 -13.14 12.54 6.10
N PHE A 53 -14.44 12.56 5.75
CA PHE A 53 -15.51 12.83 6.69
C PHE A 53 -15.85 11.62 7.59
N TYR A 54 -15.28 10.45 7.31
CA TYR A 54 -15.47 9.26 8.12
C TYR A 54 -14.53 9.32 9.33
N PRO A 55 -15.04 9.10 10.56
CA PRO A 55 -14.29 9.40 11.78
C PRO A 55 -13.14 8.42 12.08
N GLU A 56 -13.20 7.21 11.52
CA GLU A 56 -12.20 6.18 11.77
C GLU A 56 -10.91 6.44 10.99
N LYS A 57 -9.78 6.33 11.68
CA LYS A 57 -8.44 6.43 11.09
C LYS A 57 -7.68 5.14 11.31
N LEU A 58 -6.83 4.79 10.34
CA LEU A 58 -5.88 3.71 10.46
C LEU A 58 -4.78 4.14 11.46
N GLY A 59 -4.95 3.78 12.73
CA GLY A 59 -4.04 4.14 13.82
C GLY A 59 -2.76 3.31 13.86
N MET A 60 -2.03 3.19 12.74
CA MET A 60 -0.75 2.48 12.69
C MET A 60 0.42 3.44 12.84
N ALA A 61 1.13 3.35 13.96
CA ALA A 61 2.43 3.99 14.13
C ALA A 61 3.54 3.10 13.55
N ASP A 62 4.61 3.69 13.03
CA ASP A 62 5.74 2.96 12.40
C ASP A 62 6.27 1.82 13.28
N ARG A 63 6.37 2.04 14.59
CA ARG A 63 6.85 1.01 15.54
C ARG A 63 5.93 -0.22 15.60
N LEU A 64 4.62 -0.05 15.43
CA LEU A 64 3.67 -1.16 15.35
C LEU A 64 3.83 -1.93 14.03
N ILE A 65 4.14 -1.22 12.94
CA ILE A 65 4.40 -1.83 11.63
C ILE A 65 5.66 -2.69 11.70
N LEU A 66 6.77 -2.16 12.24
CA LEU A 66 8.03 -2.91 12.39
C LEU A 66 7.86 -4.17 13.26
N GLN A 67 7.08 -4.07 14.35
CA GLN A 67 6.72 -5.24 15.16
C GLN A 67 5.92 -6.28 14.38
N SER A 68 4.97 -5.84 13.56
CA SER A 68 4.16 -6.72 12.71
C SER A 68 5.02 -7.43 11.65
N ILE A 69 5.96 -6.70 11.03
CA ILE A 69 6.92 -7.27 10.07
C ILE A 69 7.81 -8.32 10.75
N SER A 70 8.34 -8.01 11.94
CA SER A 70 9.13 -8.94 12.75
C SER A 70 8.35 -10.22 13.05
N GLN A 71 7.09 -10.09 13.47
CA GLN A 71 6.24 -11.24 13.79
C GLN A 71 5.92 -12.09 12.56
N ALA A 72 5.59 -11.46 11.42
CA ALA A 72 5.22 -12.16 10.19
C ALA A 72 6.41 -12.85 9.51
N SER A 73 7.58 -12.21 9.53
CA SER A 73 8.81 -12.74 8.91
C SER A 73 9.61 -13.70 9.80
N GLY A 74 9.38 -13.68 11.12
CA GLY A 74 10.21 -14.39 12.10
C GLY A 74 11.57 -13.73 12.35
N THR A 75 11.83 -12.55 11.79
CA THR A 75 13.07 -11.80 11.99
C THR A 75 13.02 -11.02 13.29
N ALA A 76 14.12 -10.99 14.06
CA ALA A 76 14.20 -10.21 15.30
C ALA A 76 13.94 -8.71 15.06
N VAL A 77 13.17 -8.07 15.97
CA VAL A 77 12.76 -6.66 15.86
C VAL A 77 13.96 -5.73 15.66
N ASP A 78 15.06 -5.92 16.39
CA ASP A 78 16.27 -5.10 16.26
C ASP A 78 16.85 -5.11 14.83
N LYS A 79 16.77 -6.26 14.15
CA LYS A 79 17.25 -6.38 12.77
C LYS A 79 16.30 -5.70 11.78
N VAL A 80 14.99 -5.78 12.02
CA VAL A 80 13.98 -5.06 11.24
C VAL A 80 14.15 -3.54 11.43
N GLU A 81 14.39 -3.07 12.65
CA GLU A 81 14.69 -1.65 12.93
C GLU A 81 15.97 -1.20 12.21
N GLN A 82 17.03 -2.02 12.17
CA GLN A 82 18.24 -1.69 11.40
C GLN A 82 18.00 -1.59 9.89
N MET A 83 17.18 -2.49 9.32
CA MET A 83 16.79 -2.42 7.91
C MET A 83 15.99 -1.14 7.65
N TRP A 84 15.04 -0.80 8.52
CA TRP A 84 14.27 0.43 8.40
C TRP A 84 15.11 1.70 8.46
N ILE A 85 16.11 1.77 9.36
CA ILE A 85 17.06 2.89 9.40
C ILE A 85 17.83 3.04 8.08
N LYS A 86 18.13 1.92 7.40
CA LYS A 86 18.88 1.90 6.15
C LYS A 86 18.01 2.25 4.93
N GLU A 87 16.82 1.67 4.84
CA GLU A 87 15.94 1.81 3.66
C GLU A 87 15.03 3.05 3.76
N GLY A 88 14.70 3.50 4.98
CA GLY A 88 13.90 4.71 5.23
C GLY A 88 12.39 4.55 5.03
N ASP A 89 11.93 3.38 4.58
CA ASP A 89 10.53 3.06 4.32
C ASP A 89 10.15 1.70 4.92
N THR A 90 8.95 1.60 5.51
CA THR A 90 8.50 0.34 6.14
C THR A 90 7.96 -0.66 5.14
N GLY A 91 7.43 -0.21 4.00
CA GLY A 91 6.97 -1.09 2.91
C GLY A 91 8.13 -1.84 2.27
N THR A 92 9.21 -1.14 1.96
CA THR A 92 10.45 -1.68 1.39
C THR A 92 11.11 -2.72 2.31
N VAL A 93 11.01 -2.52 3.63
CA VAL A 93 11.52 -3.50 4.63
C VAL A 93 10.67 -4.77 4.68
N ALA A 94 9.39 -4.69 4.30
CA ALA A 94 8.46 -5.81 4.34
C ALA A 94 8.45 -6.68 3.08
N GLU A 95 8.87 -6.14 1.92
CA GLU A 95 9.04 -6.88 0.66
C GLU A 95 10.18 -7.92 0.72
#